data_AF-A0A6A6FE59-F1
#
_entry.id   AF-A0A6A6FE59-F1
#
_cell.length_a   1.000
_cell.length_b   1.000
_cell.length_c   1.000
_cell.angle_alpha   90.00
_cell.angle_beta   90.00
_cell.angle_gamma   90.00
#
_symmetry.space_group_name_H-M   'P 1'
#
loop_
_entity.id
_entity.type
_entity.pdbx_description
1 polymer ?
#
loop_
_entity_poly.entity_id
_entity_poly.type
_entity_poly.pdbx_seq_one_letter_code
_entity_poly.pdbx_strand_id
1 'polypeptide(L)' 'DPDAINSDLDDDDDDGQGAMGDEDDDLGDSILCTYDKVQRVKNKWKCTLKDGVMSVSGREWVFHKGMGEFEW' A
#
# COMPACT_ATOMS: atom_id res chain seq x y z
N ASP A 1 25.37 20.56 -7.14
CA ASP A 1 25.84 19.39 -6.38
C ASP A 1 25.35 18.17 -7.12
N PRO A 2 26.23 17.38 -7.76
CA PRO A 2 25.80 16.17 -8.46
C PRO A 2 25.30 15.07 -7.52
N ASP A 3 25.27 15.30 -6.20
CA ASP A 3 24.81 14.39 -5.16
C ASP A 3 23.43 14.75 -4.56
N ALA A 4 22.63 15.57 -5.23
CA ALA A 4 21.27 15.83 -4.80
C ALA A 4 20.31 14.82 -5.44
N ILE A 5 19.79 13.90 -4.61
CA ILE A 5 18.75 12.87 -4.84
C ILE A 5 19.18 11.60 -5.60
N ASN A 6 19.89 10.68 -4.91
CA ASN A 6 19.87 9.22 -5.09
C ASN A 6 19.31 8.65 -6.43
N SER A 7 19.89 9.07 -7.56
CA SER A 7 19.48 8.69 -8.92
C SER A 7 20.14 7.38 -9.35
N ASP A 8 20.31 6.47 -8.40
CA ASP A 8 20.99 5.16 -8.53
C ASP A 8 20.04 4.02 -8.09
N LEU A 9 18.73 4.26 -8.15
CA LEU A 9 17.67 3.28 -7.90
C LEU A 9 16.60 3.26 -9.02
N ASP A 10 16.96 3.77 -10.19
CA ASP A 10 16.23 3.56 -11.45
C ASP A 10 17.08 2.66 -12.38
N ASP A 11 17.67 1.59 -11.83
CA ASP A 11 18.30 0.55 -12.64
C ASP A 11 17.18 -0.38 -13.14
N ASP A 12 17.00 -0.37 -14.46
CA ASP A 12 16.05 -1.12 -15.28
C ASP A 12 15.72 -2.53 -14.75
N ASP A 13 14.44 -2.75 -14.40
CA ASP A 13 13.81 -4.07 -14.45
C ASP A 13 12.51 -3.95 -15.27
N ASP A 14 12.67 -3.57 -16.55
CA ASP A 14 11.70 -3.83 -17.62
C ASP A 14 11.77 -5.32 -17.99
N ASP A 15 11.21 -6.16 -17.14
CA ASP A 15 10.95 -7.57 -17.45
C ASP A 15 9.52 -7.94 -17.06
N GLY A 16 8.58 -7.62 -17.98
CA GLY A 16 7.32 -8.35 -18.04
C GLY A 16 6.05 -7.49 -18.12
N GLN A 17 5.85 -6.82 -19.26
CA GLN A 17 4.49 -6.67 -19.79
C GLN A 17 3.83 -8.05 -19.86
N GLY A 18 2.96 -8.38 -18.90
CA GLY A 18 2.49 -9.75 -18.78
C GLY A 18 1.28 -10.05 -17.90
N ALA A 19 0.37 -9.10 -17.66
CA ALA A 19 -1.04 -9.39 -17.35
C ALA A 19 -1.87 -8.10 -17.20
N MET A 20 -2.06 -7.35 -18.29
CA MET A 20 -3.34 -6.65 -18.46
C MET A 20 -4.33 -7.69 -18.98
N GLY A 21 -4.66 -8.66 -18.13
CA GLY A 21 -5.37 -9.87 -18.52
C GLY A 21 -6.50 -10.18 -17.56
N ASP A 22 -7.64 -9.51 -17.74
CA ASP A 22 -8.96 -10.06 -17.40
C ASP A 22 -9.09 -10.64 -15.96
N GLU A 23 -8.68 -9.88 -14.93
CA GLU A 23 -8.75 -10.29 -13.52
C GLU A 23 -9.84 -9.53 -12.74
N ASP A 24 -10.94 -9.16 -13.40
CA ASP A 24 -12.07 -8.41 -12.81
C ASP A 24 -12.83 -9.18 -11.71
N ASP A 25 -12.37 -10.37 -11.30
CA ASP A 25 -13.10 -11.26 -10.39
C ASP A 25 -12.33 -11.70 -9.12
N ASP A 26 -11.09 -11.25 -8.87
CA ASP A 26 -10.45 -11.54 -7.56
C ASP A 26 -9.29 -10.61 -7.17
N LEU A 27 -9.50 -9.28 -7.15
CA LEU A 27 -8.51 -8.32 -6.59
C LEU A 27 -8.15 -8.53 -5.11
N GLY A 28 -8.65 -9.58 -4.46
CA GLY A 28 -8.41 -9.90 -3.05
C GLY A 28 -8.89 -8.79 -2.11
N ASP A 29 -8.58 -8.96 -0.83
CA ASP A 29 -8.86 -7.93 0.16
C ASP A 29 -7.83 -6.79 0.00
N SER A 30 -8.28 -5.58 -0.31
CA SER A 30 -7.41 -4.42 -0.57
C SER A 30 -7.86 -3.16 0.19
N ILE A 31 -6.91 -2.27 0.48
CA ILE A 31 -7.16 -0.98 1.13
C ILE A 31 -6.36 0.10 0.41
N LEU A 32 -7.05 1.10 -0.12
CA LEU A 32 -6.49 2.31 -0.70
C LEU A 32 -6.77 3.49 0.22
N CYS A 33 -5.74 4.11 0.78
CA CYS A 33 -5.89 5.23 1.72
C CYS A 33 -4.61 6.06 1.84
N THR A 34 -4.69 7.17 2.55
CA THR A 34 -3.50 7.91 2.99
C THR A 34 -3.21 7.63 4.46
N TYR A 35 -2.01 7.95 4.94
CA TYR A 35 -1.62 7.76 6.34
C TYR A 35 -1.35 9.10 7.03
N ASP A 36 -1.67 9.17 8.32
CA ASP A 36 -1.26 10.27 9.19
C ASP A 36 0.02 9.94 9.95
N LYS A 37 0.16 8.69 10.40
CA LYS A 37 1.27 8.27 11.26
C LYS A 37 1.55 6.78 11.15
N VAL A 38 2.82 6.44 11.05
CA VAL A 38 3.33 5.06 11.14
C VAL A 38 4.33 5.00 12.29
N GLN A 39 4.18 4.04 13.20
CA GLN A 39 5.04 3.86 14.36
C GLN A 39 5.46 2.41 14.50
N ARG A 40 6.71 2.20 14.95
CA ARG A 40 7.26 0.87 15.21
C ARG A 40 7.90 0.81 16.59
N VAL A 41 7.63 -0.27 17.33
CA VAL A 41 8.35 -0.62 18.57
C VAL A 41 8.75 -2.09 18.48
N LYS A 42 10.06 -2.34 18.35
CA LYS A 42 10.60 -3.68 18.03
C LYS A 42 9.91 -4.24 16.78
N ASN A 43 9.15 -5.32 16.91
CA ASN A 43 8.45 -5.98 15.82
C ASN A 43 6.97 -5.59 15.74
N LYS A 44 6.47 -4.72 16.63
CA LYS A 44 5.09 -4.23 16.58
C LYS A 44 5.01 -2.97 15.73
N TRP A 45 4.06 -2.94 14.82
CA TRP A 45 3.75 -1.81 13.95
C TRP A 45 2.35 -1.29 14.25
N LYS A 46 2.21 0.04 14.22
CA LYS A 46 0.93 0.75 14.32
C LYS A 46 0.82 1.78 13.22
N CYS A 47 -0.28 1.75 12.47
CA CYS A 47 -0.59 2.68 11.39
C CYS A 47 -1.90 3.42 11.67
N THR A 48 -1.88 4.75 11.56
CA THR A 48 -3.09 5.59 11.52
C THR A 48 -3.34 5.98 10.07
N LEU A 49 -4.46 5.51 9.52
CA LEU A 49 -4.88 5.68 8.13
C LEU A 49 -6.05 6.67 8.05
N LYS A 50 -6.21 7.34 6.92
CA LYS A 50 -7.32 8.28 6.66
C LYS A 50 -7.76 8.28 5.21
N ASP A 51 -8.99 8.74 5.00
CA ASP A 51 -9.62 8.97 3.69
C ASP A 51 -9.43 7.78 2.75
N GLY A 52 -9.96 6.62 3.16
CA GLY A 52 -9.71 5.36 2.50
C GLY A 52 -10.94 4.62 2.00
N VAL A 53 -10.70 3.78 1.00
CA VAL A 53 -11.64 2.79 0.44
C VAL A 53 -11.03 1.41 0.67
N MET A 54 -11.87 0.45 1.05
CA MET A 54 -11.47 -0.91 1.35
C MET A 54 -12.42 -1.89 0.66
N SER A 55 -11.85 -2.82 -0.08
CA SER A 55 -12.54 -3.94 -0.72
C SER A 55 -12.24 -5.18 0.10
N VAL A 56 -13.22 -5.72 0.83
CA VAL A 56 -13.03 -6.92 1.67
C VAL A 56 -14.19 -7.88 1.48
N SER A 57 -13.88 -9.14 1.15
CA SER A 57 -14.87 -10.22 0.96
C SER A 57 -15.99 -9.84 -0.03
N GLY A 58 -15.62 -9.19 -1.15
CA GLY A 58 -16.56 -8.72 -2.17
C GLY A 58 -17.46 -7.56 -1.71
N ARG A 59 -17.08 -6.84 -0.65
CA ARG A 59 -17.78 -5.64 -0.17
C ARG A 59 -16.88 -4.42 -0.15
N GLU A 60 -17.44 -3.31 -0.61
CA GLU A 60 -16.81 -1.99 -0.59
C GLU A 60 -17.14 -1.23 0.69
N TRP A 61 -16.11 -0.65 1.30
CA TRP A 61 -16.19 0.15 2.50
C TRP A 61 -15.47 1.47 2.29
N VAL A 62 -16.02 2.54 2.84
CA VAL A 62 -15.36 3.85 2.90
C VAL A 62 -15.16 4.25 4.36
N PHE A 63 -14.00 4.82 4.67
CA PHE A 63 -13.68 5.27 6.02
C PHE A 63 -12.96 6.61 6.01
N HIS A 64 -13.28 7.45 6.98
CA HIS A 64 -12.53 8.69 7.21
C HIS A 64 -11.23 8.42 8.00
N LYS A 65 -11.25 7.48 8.95
CA LYS A 65 -10.10 7.11 9.75
C LYS A 65 -10.06 5.61 10.04
N GLY A 66 -8.88 5.01 9.95
CA GLY A 66 -8.60 3.60 10.25
C GLY A 66 -7.37 3.43 11.13
N MET A 67 -7.30 2.34 11.90
CA MET A 67 -6.16 2.01 12.76
C MET A 67 -5.75 0.55 12.53
N GLY A 68 -4.49 0.35 12.15
CA GLY A 68 -3.91 -0.98 11.94
C GLY A 68 -2.83 -1.28 12.97
N GLU A 69 -2.86 -2.48 13.55
CA GLU A 69 -1.81 -3.00 14.43
C GLU A 69 -1.37 -4.39 13.93
N PHE A 70 -0.07 -4.59 13.70
CA PHE A 70 0.46 -5.86 13.22
C PHE A 70 1.85 -6.15 13.79
N GLU A 71 2.23 -7.42 13.80
CA GLU A 71 3.56 -7.89 14.22
C GLU A 71 4.31 -8.44 13.00
N TRP A 72 5.61 -8.13 12.92
CA TRP A 72 6.54 -8.65 11.90
C TRP A 72 7.44 -9.75 12.48
#